data_AF-A0AAW8PYK8-F1
#
_entry.id   AF-A0AAW8PYK8-F1
#
_cell.length_a   1.000
_cell.length_b   1.000
_cell.length_c   1.000
_cell.angle_alpha   90.00
_cell.angle_beta   90.00
_cell.angle_gamma   90.00
#
_symmetry.space_group_name_H-M   'P 1'
#
loop_
_entity.id
_entity.type
_entity.pdbx_description
1 polymer ?
#
loop_
_entity_poly.entity_id
_entity_poly.type
_entity_poly.pdbx_seq_one_letter_code
_entity_poly.pdbx_strand_id
1 'polypeptide(L)'
;MKLVSFSADLNNINIAIESDRLKTTTSTIDALSHLFDDMNETGFYDLYDCLSSINEVTSDKIISGTIYHAKDGTKYFISMEAISELIDEQSNQFVTSFGSFSSLIESFIAEEFGSLTREVMGDRLEHNFTEIKPS
;
A
#
# COMPACT_ATOMS: atom_id res chain seq x y z
N MET A 1 9.67 -4.50 6.14
CA MET A 1 8.27 -4.06 5.96
C MET A 1 7.41 -4.82 6.95
N LYS A 2 6.42 -4.14 7.53
CA LYS A 2 5.55 -4.68 8.58
C LYS A 2 4.12 -4.44 8.13
N LEU A 3 3.30 -5.50 8.12
CA LEU A 3 1.86 -5.33 7.93
C LEU A 3 1.29 -4.62 9.15
N VAL A 4 0.57 -3.55 8.87
CA VAL A 4 -0.06 -2.72 9.89
C VAL A 4 -1.52 -2.53 9.54
N SER A 5 -2.35 -2.47 10.56
CA SER A 5 -3.74 -2.13 10.40
C SER A 5 -4.24 -1.21 11.50
N PHE A 6 -5.16 -0.34 11.14
CA PHE A 6 -5.80 0.60 12.04
C PHE A 6 -7.23 0.87 11.56
N SER A 7 -8.05 1.43 12.45
CA SER A 7 -9.44 1.72 12.13
C SER A 7 -9.56 2.96 11.25
N ALA A 8 -10.50 2.95 10.31
CA ALA A 8 -10.69 4.04 9.36
C ALA A 8 -11.15 5.37 10.00
N ASP A 9 -11.70 5.32 11.22
CA ASP A 9 -12.03 6.50 12.04
C ASP A 9 -10.80 7.36 12.39
N LEU A 10 -9.60 6.79 12.39
CA LEU A 10 -8.36 7.47 12.79
C LEU A 10 -7.81 8.42 11.72
N ASN A 11 -8.44 8.50 10.55
CA ASN A 11 -8.12 9.40 9.45
C ASN A 11 -6.74 9.22 8.78
N ASN A 12 -5.66 8.77 9.44
CA ASN A 12 -4.41 8.31 8.81
C ASN A 12 -3.50 7.55 9.79
N ILE A 13 -2.37 7.03 9.29
CA ILE A 13 -1.43 6.25 10.12
C ILE A 13 -0.77 7.08 11.23
N ASN A 14 -0.46 8.36 11.00
CA ASN A 14 0.24 9.18 11.98
C ASN A 14 -0.62 9.34 13.24
N ILE A 15 -1.93 9.56 13.08
CA ILE A 15 -2.89 9.60 14.19
C ILE A 15 -3.00 8.22 14.88
N ALA A 16 -2.99 7.12 14.12
CA ALA A 16 -2.99 5.78 14.69
C ALA A 16 -1.74 5.48 15.54
N ILE A 17 -0.57 6.00 15.12
CA ILE A 17 0.68 5.91 15.88
C ILE A 17 0.59 6.77 17.15
N GLU A 18 0.19 8.03 17.04
CA GLU A 18 0.07 8.96 18.17
C GLU A 18 -0.93 8.47 19.24
N SER A 19 -1.98 7.76 18.82
CA SER A 19 -3.02 7.22 19.70
C SER A 19 -2.76 5.80 20.21
N ASP A 20 -1.62 5.19 19.87
CA ASP A 20 -1.27 3.80 20.22
C ASP A 20 -2.34 2.76 19.78
N ARG A 21 -3.02 3.04 18.66
CA ARG A 21 -4.09 2.19 18.09
C ARG A 21 -3.63 1.40 16.85
N LEU A 22 -2.32 1.39 16.58
CA LEU A 22 -1.73 0.64 15.47
C LEU A 22 -1.61 -0.85 15.81
N LYS A 23 -2.38 -1.68 15.12
CA LYS A 23 -2.21 -3.14 15.20
C LYS A 23 -1.12 -3.55 14.23
N THR A 24 -0.24 -4.42 14.69
CA THR A 24 0.85 -4.91 13.85
C THR A 24 0.95 -6.42 13.95
N THR A 25 1.06 -7.10 12.82
CA THR A 25 1.29 -8.55 12.80
C THR A 25 2.78 -8.84 12.59
N THR A 26 3.24 -9.98 13.09
CA THR A 26 4.62 -10.46 12.93
C THR A 26 4.82 -11.21 11.60
N SER A 27 3.78 -11.35 10.79
CA SER A 27 3.85 -11.95 9.45
C SER A 27 4.72 -11.04 8.58
N THR A 28 5.96 -11.47 8.37
CA THR A 28 7.02 -10.73 7.73
C THR A 28 6.78 -10.57 6.22
N ILE A 29 7.49 -9.58 5.65
CA ILE A 29 7.74 -9.28 4.24
C ILE A 29 7.39 -10.35 3.21
N ASP A 30 7.72 -11.61 3.48
CA ASP A 30 7.51 -12.76 2.60
C ASP A 30 6.12 -12.77 1.98
N ALA A 31 5.04 -12.52 2.75
CA ALA A 31 3.69 -12.61 2.20
C ALA A 31 3.37 -11.57 1.11
N LEU A 32 3.89 -10.34 1.23
CA LEU A 32 3.65 -9.29 0.22
C LEU A 32 4.67 -9.36 -0.92
N SER A 33 5.93 -9.66 -0.63
CA SER A 33 6.92 -9.83 -1.70
C SER A 33 6.63 -11.07 -2.54
N HIS A 34 6.27 -12.20 -1.93
CA HIS A 34 5.80 -13.38 -2.67
C HIS A 34 4.54 -13.09 -3.45
N LEU A 35 3.62 -12.28 -2.93
CA LEU A 35 2.46 -11.86 -3.71
C LEU A 35 2.85 -11.10 -4.98
N PHE A 36 3.79 -10.16 -4.90
CA PHE A 36 4.28 -9.46 -6.10
C PHE A 36 5.05 -10.37 -7.06
N ASP A 37 5.87 -11.29 -6.53
CA ASP A 37 6.57 -12.29 -7.33
C ASP A 37 5.55 -13.22 -8.02
N ASP A 38 4.56 -13.72 -7.29
CA ASP A 38 3.47 -14.57 -7.78
C ASP A 38 2.62 -13.84 -8.82
N MET A 39 2.28 -12.56 -8.61
CA MET A 39 1.54 -11.75 -9.57
C MET A 39 2.35 -11.55 -10.86
N ASN A 40 3.65 -11.32 -10.74
CA ASN A 40 4.55 -11.19 -11.90
C ASN A 40 4.71 -12.54 -12.65
N GLU A 41 4.71 -13.67 -11.95
CA GLU A 41 4.78 -15.00 -12.56
C GLU A 41 3.45 -15.43 -13.21
N THR A 42 2.32 -15.14 -12.57
CA THR A 42 0.99 -15.62 -12.98
C THR A 42 0.23 -14.65 -13.89
N GLY A 43 0.58 -13.37 -13.87
CA GLY A 43 -0.17 -12.32 -14.55
C GLY A 43 -1.55 -12.03 -13.95
N PHE A 44 -1.79 -12.48 -12.71
CA PHE A 44 -3.01 -12.21 -11.97
C PHE A 44 -2.84 -10.95 -11.12
N TYR A 45 -3.73 -9.95 -11.30
CA TYR A 45 -3.54 -8.62 -10.71
C TYR A 45 -4.65 -8.20 -9.73
N ASP A 46 -5.60 -9.07 -9.38
CA ASP A 46 -6.77 -8.72 -8.55
C ASP A 46 -6.43 -8.71 -7.03
N LEU A 47 -5.41 -7.95 -6.66
CA LEU A 47 -5.00 -7.72 -5.28
C LEU A 47 -6.14 -7.08 -4.46
N TYR A 48 -6.86 -6.14 -5.06
CA TYR A 48 -8.01 -5.49 -4.45
C TYR A 48 -9.12 -6.48 -4.13
N ASP A 49 -9.46 -7.42 -5.02
CA ASP A 49 -10.57 -8.35 -4.78
C ASP A 49 -10.27 -9.33 -3.65
N CYS A 50 -9.01 -9.77 -3.53
CA CYS A 50 -8.56 -10.61 -2.42
C CYS A 50 -8.66 -9.88 -1.06
N LEU A 51 -8.42 -8.57 -1.04
CA LEU A 51 -8.38 -7.75 0.18
C LEU A 51 -9.74 -7.12 0.51
N SER A 52 -10.51 -6.76 -0.51
CA SER A 52 -11.93 -6.38 -0.44
C SER A 52 -12.74 -7.48 0.24
N SER A 53 -12.53 -8.73 -0.18
CA SER A 53 -13.15 -9.92 0.43
C SER A 53 -12.85 -10.07 1.93
N ILE A 54 -11.71 -9.55 2.41
CA ILE A 54 -11.34 -9.58 3.84
C ILE A 54 -12.02 -8.45 4.61
N ASN A 55 -12.16 -7.27 4.01
CA ASN A 55 -12.80 -6.10 4.63
C ASN A 55 -14.34 -6.15 4.62
N GLU A 56 -14.97 -6.83 3.65
CA GLU A 56 -16.42 -6.95 3.56
C GLU A 56 -17.06 -7.72 4.73
N VAL A 57 -16.28 -8.53 5.44
CA VAL A 57 -16.77 -9.39 6.54
C VAL A 57 -16.74 -8.70 7.90
N THR A 58 -16.09 -7.53 8.03
CA THR A 58 -15.91 -6.83 9.30
C THR A 58 -16.85 -5.64 9.43
N SER A 59 -17.53 -5.53 10.57
CA SER A 59 -18.42 -4.39 10.87
C SER A 59 -17.66 -3.07 11.05
N ASP A 60 -16.39 -3.14 11.42
CA ASP A 60 -15.50 -1.98 11.50
C ASP A 60 -14.67 -1.88 10.22
N LYS A 61 -14.66 -0.71 9.57
CA LYS A 61 -13.79 -0.47 8.40
C LYS A 61 -12.33 -0.41 8.87
N ILE A 62 -11.54 -1.38 8.46
CA ILE A 62 -10.12 -1.48 8.78
C ILE A 62 -9.31 -1.03 7.56
N ILE A 63 -8.32 -0.19 7.80
CA ILE A 63 -7.28 0.12 6.83
C ILE A 63 -6.11 -0.81 7.12
N SER A 64 -5.70 -1.55 6.10
CA SER A 64 -4.52 -2.39 6.14
C SER A 64 -3.51 -1.89 5.13
N GLY A 65 -2.23 -2.06 5.44
CA GLY A 65 -1.15 -1.66 4.57
C GLY A 65 0.19 -2.09 5.13
N THR A 66 1.25 -1.47 4.61
CA THR A 66 2.61 -1.77 5.01
C THR A 66 3.41 -0.51 5.29
N ILE A 67 4.39 -0.63 6.19
CA ILE A 67 5.42 0.38 6.38
C ILE A 67 6.60 0.06 5.47
N TYR A 68 6.83 0.93 4.49
CA TYR A 68 7.97 0.92 3.58
C TYR A 68 9.07 1.86 4.07
N HIS A 69 10.32 1.43 3.93
CA HIS A 69 11.50 2.24 4.22
C HIS A 69 12.16 2.58 2.89
N ALA A 70 12.02 3.83 2.47
CA ALA A 70 12.61 4.31 1.23
C ALA A 70 14.14 4.40 1.33
N LYS A 71 14.80 4.41 0.17
CA LYS A 71 16.27 4.47 0.09
C LYS A 71 16.88 5.72 0.72
N ASP A 72 16.14 6.82 0.72
CA ASP A 72 16.51 8.09 1.36
C ASP A 72 16.37 8.05 2.90
N GLY A 73 15.86 6.96 3.47
CA GLY A 73 15.62 6.80 4.90
C GLY A 73 14.23 7.22 5.36
N THR A 74 13.43 7.81 4.48
CA THR A 74 12.04 8.21 4.75
C THR A 74 11.17 6.97 4.92
N LYS A 75 10.21 7.02 5.84
CA LYS A 75 9.26 5.92 6.06
C LYS A 75 7.90 6.30 5.52
N TYR A 76 7.31 5.41 4.76
CA TYR A 76 5.98 5.59 4.19
C TYR A 76 5.05 4.50 4.67
N PHE A 77 3.83 4.88 5.03
CA PHE A 77 2.71 3.96 5.05
C PHE A 77 2.08 3.89 3.68
N ILE A 78 1.76 2.66 3.26
CA ILE A 78 1.17 2.38 1.97
C ILE A 78 0.03 1.40 2.22
N SER A 79 -1.19 1.91 2.14
CA SER A 79 -2.42 1.13 2.22
C SER A 79 -2.49 0.13 1.07
N MET A 80 -3.21 -0.96 1.29
CA MET A 80 -3.50 -1.92 0.24
C MET A 80 -4.28 -1.33 -0.94
N GLU A 81 -5.11 -0.32 -0.69
CA GLU A 81 -5.84 0.41 -1.74
C GLU A 81 -4.84 1.14 -2.65
N ALA A 82 -3.90 1.90 -2.09
CA ALA A 82 -2.84 2.53 -2.87
C ALA A 82 -2.02 1.51 -3.65
N ILE A 83 -1.68 0.37 -3.06
CA ILE A 83 -0.93 -0.68 -3.74
C ILE A 83 -1.70 -1.18 -4.98
N SER A 84 -3.01 -1.41 -4.87
CA SER A 84 -3.81 -1.88 -6.00
C SER A 84 -3.88 -0.87 -7.13
N GLU A 85 -4.18 0.40 -6.82
CA GLU A 85 -4.28 1.46 -7.83
C GLU A 85 -2.95 1.62 -8.61
N LEU A 86 -1.81 1.51 -7.92
CA LEU A 86 -0.49 1.55 -8.56
C LEU A 86 -0.25 0.36 -9.49
N ILE A 87 -0.72 -0.83 -9.13
CA ILE A 87 -0.63 -2.03 -9.97
C ILE A 87 -1.54 -1.90 -11.20
N ASP A 88 -2.76 -1.40 -11.02
CA ASP A 88 -3.72 -1.20 -12.10
C ASP A 88 -3.22 -0.17 -13.11
N GLU A 89 -2.65 0.95 -12.66
CA GLU A 89 -2.05 1.95 -13.54
C GLU A 89 -0.90 1.34 -14.37
N GLN A 90 0.01 0.63 -13.72
CA GLN A 90 1.16 -0.01 -14.40
C GLN A 90 0.71 -1.11 -15.38
N SER A 91 -0.30 -1.90 -15.03
CA SER A 91 -0.92 -2.89 -15.92
C SER A 91 -1.46 -2.23 -17.20
N ASN A 92 -2.13 -1.10 -17.04
CA ASN A 92 -2.74 -0.34 -18.13
C ASN A 92 -1.72 0.37 -19.04
N GLN A 93 -0.50 0.64 -18.56
CA GLN A 93 0.56 1.25 -19.35
C GLN A 93 1.25 0.28 -20.35
N PHE A 94 0.74 -0.95 -20.51
CA PHE A 94 1.33 -2.01 -21.36
C PHE A 94 2.79 -2.35 -20.98
N VAL A 95 3.19 -2.10 -19.74
CA VAL A 95 4.52 -2.46 -19.23
C VAL A 95 4.44 -3.90 -18.74
N THR A 96 5.02 -4.83 -19.50
CA THR A 96 4.96 -6.28 -19.25
C THR A 96 5.79 -6.76 -18.05
N SER A 97 6.30 -5.88 -17.20
CA SER A 97 7.08 -6.29 -16.03
C SER A 97 6.88 -5.32 -14.87
N PHE A 98 6.21 -5.79 -13.83
CA PHE A 98 6.32 -5.18 -12.52
C PHE A 98 7.73 -5.51 -12.00
N GLY A 99 8.47 -4.49 -11.57
CA GLY A 99 9.67 -4.75 -10.78
C GLY A 99 9.29 -5.35 -9.42
N SER A 100 10.24 -5.33 -8.49
CA SER A 100 9.90 -5.61 -7.08
C SER A 100 8.91 -4.58 -6.52
N PHE A 101 8.19 -4.92 -5.45
CA PHE A 101 7.39 -3.95 -4.67
C PHE A 101 8.19 -2.67 -4.38
N SER A 102 9.44 -2.80 -3.94
CA SER A 102 10.33 -1.67 -3.68
C SER A 102 10.55 -0.81 -4.92
N SER A 103 10.75 -1.42 -6.10
CA SER A 103 10.90 -0.69 -7.37
C SER A 103 9.65 0.12 -7.71
N LEU A 104 8.47 -0.49 -7.56
CA LEU A 104 7.18 0.17 -7.79
C LEU A 104 7.02 1.40 -6.89
N ILE A 105 7.26 1.24 -5.60
CA ILE A 105 7.09 2.33 -4.63
C ILE A 105 8.11 3.44 -4.86
N GLU A 106 9.38 3.12 -5.11
CA GLU A 106 10.42 4.11 -5.36
C GLU A 106 10.12 4.95 -6.61
N SER A 107 9.67 4.31 -7.70
CA SER A 107 9.27 5.04 -8.91
C SER A 107 8.02 5.91 -8.69
N PHE A 108 7.10 5.49 -7.81
CA PHE A 108 5.95 6.33 -7.44
C PHE A 108 6.37 7.55 -6.63
N ILE A 109 7.28 7.38 -5.65
CA ILE A 109 7.85 8.47 -4.84
C ILE A 109 8.62 9.46 -5.72
N ALA A 110 9.38 8.96 -6.68
CA ALA A 110 10.13 9.77 -7.63
C ALA A 110 9.26 10.43 -8.71
N GLU A 111 7.92 10.24 -8.65
CA GLU A 111 6.95 10.75 -9.63
C GLU A 111 7.23 10.32 -11.07
N GLU A 112 7.91 9.18 -11.26
CA GLU A 112 8.17 8.59 -12.58
C GLU A 112 6.88 8.02 -13.20
N PHE A 113 5.91 7.64 -12.35
CA PHE A 113 4.54 7.28 -12.70
C PHE A 113 3.57 7.61 -11.55
N GLY A 114 2.29 7.26 -11.72
CA GLY A 114 1.28 7.42 -10.67
C GLY A 114 0.41 8.65 -10.88
N SER A 115 0.40 9.25 -12.08
CA SER A 115 -0.41 10.44 -12.35
C SER A 115 -1.90 10.09 -12.36
N LEU A 116 -2.26 8.94 -12.92
CA LEU A 116 -3.62 8.44 -12.92
C LEU A 116 -4.06 8.06 -11.48
N THR A 117 -3.19 7.37 -10.73
CA THR A 117 -3.42 7.04 -9.32
C THR A 117 -3.67 8.31 -8.50
N ARG A 118 -2.85 9.35 -8.69
CA ARG A 118 -3.04 10.64 -8.00
C ARG A 118 -4.35 11.32 -8.40
N GLU A 119 -4.77 11.23 -9.65
CA GLU A 119 -6.06 11.76 -10.13
C GLU A 119 -7.24 10.99 -9.52
N VAL A 120 -7.20 9.66 -9.53
CA VAL A 120 -8.26 8.78 -9.03
C VAL A 120 -8.40 8.89 -7.51
N MET A 121 -7.28 8.87 -6.78
CA MET A 121 -7.28 8.92 -5.33
C MET A 121 -7.49 10.34 -4.80
N GLY A 122 -7.01 11.36 -5.51
CA GLY A 122 -7.12 12.76 -5.13
C GLY A 122 -6.68 13.01 -3.69
N ASP A 123 -7.55 13.68 -2.91
CA ASP A 123 -7.31 14.02 -1.50
C ASP A 123 -7.13 12.80 -0.58
N ARG A 124 -7.48 11.59 -1.02
CA ARG A 124 -7.33 10.35 -0.26
C ARG A 124 -5.91 9.81 -0.31
N LEU A 125 -5.03 10.39 -1.13
CA LEU A 125 -3.66 9.92 -1.21
C LEU A 125 -2.92 10.09 0.11
N GLU A 126 -3.12 11.19 0.84
CA GLU A 126 -2.49 11.40 2.16
C GLU A 126 -2.95 10.37 3.22
N HIS A 127 -4.09 9.72 3.01
CA HIS A 127 -4.60 8.66 3.86
C HIS A 127 -3.99 7.30 3.52
N ASN A 128 -3.85 7.06 2.21
CA ASN A 128 -3.53 5.77 1.64
C ASN A 128 -2.05 5.60 1.30
N PHE A 129 -1.31 6.71 1.20
CA PHE A 129 0.13 6.82 0.97
C PHE A 129 0.65 8.02 1.77
N THR A 130 1.24 7.75 2.94
CA THR A 130 1.58 8.82 3.91
C THR A 130 3.00 8.70 4.38
N GLU A 131 3.75 9.79 4.39
CA GLU A 131 5.01 9.87 5.13
C GLU A 131 4.75 9.74 6.64
N ILE A 132 5.50 8.86 7.29
CA ILE A 132 5.46 8.66 8.75
C ILE A 132 6.40 9.68 9.38
N LYS A 133 5.84 10.61 10.16
CA LYS A 133 6.61 11.66 10.79
C LYS A 133 7.53 11.08 11.87
N PRO A 134 8.78 11.57 11.99
CA PRO A 134 9.63 11.21 13.12
C PRO A 134 8.98 11.72 14.42
N SER A 135 8.84 10.80 15.37
CA SER A 135 8.40 11.05 16.75
C SER A 135 9.47 11.77 17.58
#